data_AF-A0A1A9A797-F1
#
_entry.id   AF-A0A1A9A797-F1
#
_cell.length_a   1.000
_cell.length_b   1.000
_cell.length_c   1.000
_cell.angle_alpha   90.00
_cell.angle_beta   90.00
_cell.angle_gamma   90.00
#
_symmetry.space_group_name_H-M   'P 1'
#
loop_
_entity.id
_entity.type
_entity.pdbx_description
1 polymer ?
#
loop_
_entity_poly.entity_id
_entity_poly.type
_entity_poly.pdbx_seq_one_letter_code
_entity_poly.pdbx_strand_id
1 'polypeptide(L)' 'MMAADEEKKAGEGGRLLGWVFRNLAGPPTVENAVQGGSQQARDLWKQDLERRKQWSREQRERKRAEREARRGE' A
#
# COMPACT_ATOMS: atom_id res chain seq x y z
N MET A 1 -40.43 -22.73 -20.55
CA MET A 1 -39.36 -22.39 -21.50
C MET A 1 -38.38 -21.50 -20.74
N MET A 2 -37.26 -22.06 -20.27
CA MET A 2 -36.25 -21.34 -19.48
C MET A 2 -35.56 -20.32 -20.38
N ALA A 3 -35.67 -19.02 -20.05
CA ALA A 3 -34.86 -17.99 -20.71
C ALA A 3 -33.53 -17.92 -19.98
N ALA A 4 -32.45 -18.06 -20.75
CA ALA A 4 -31.07 -18.12 -20.28
C ALA A 4 -30.73 -16.91 -19.40
N ASP A 5 -30.21 -17.19 -18.20
CA ASP A 5 -29.40 -16.23 -17.46
C ASP A 5 -28.18 -15.91 -18.34
N GLU A 6 -28.21 -14.77 -19.01
CA GLU A 6 -27.02 -14.21 -19.63
C GLU A 6 -26.01 -13.91 -18.51
N GLU A 7 -24.94 -14.70 -18.44
CA GLU A 7 -23.76 -14.42 -17.63
C GLU A 7 -23.19 -13.05 -18.02
N LYS A 8 -23.63 -11.99 -17.32
CA LYS A 8 -23.01 -10.68 -17.45
C LYS A 8 -21.59 -10.75 -16.91
N LYS A 9 -20.60 -10.56 -17.78
CA LYS A 9 -19.19 -10.49 -17.40
C LYS A 9 -18.98 -9.33 -16.43
N ALA A 10 -18.28 -9.60 -15.32
CA ALA A 10 -17.90 -8.58 -14.36
C ALA A 10 -17.07 -7.49 -15.05
N GLY A 11 -17.61 -6.26 -15.10
CA GLY A 11 -16.97 -5.10 -15.73
C GLY A 11 -17.76 -4.48 -16.89
N GLU A 12 -18.78 -5.15 -17.41
CA GLU A 12 -19.66 -4.55 -18.43
C GLU A 12 -20.76 -3.72 -17.75
N GLY A 13 -20.41 -2.50 -17.36
CA GLY A 13 -21.42 -1.48 -17.06
C GLY A 13 -22.31 -1.30 -18.28
N GLY A 14 -23.60 -1.66 -18.16
CA GLY A 14 -24.56 -1.54 -19.27
C GLY A 14 -24.60 -0.12 -19.86
N ARG A 15 -25.12 0.02 -21.08
CA ARG A 15 -25.11 1.29 -21.85
C ARG A 15 -25.61 2.51 -21.06
N LEU A 16 -26.60 2.30 -20.18
CA LEU A 16 -27.12 3.35 -19.29
C LEU A 16 -26.09 3.79 -18.25
N LEU A 17 -25.40 2.84 -17.60
CA LEU A 17 -24.37 3.14 -16.62
C LEU A 17 -23.17 3.85 -17.26
N GLY A 18 -22.77 3.41 -18.46
CA GLY A 18 -21.73 4.10 -19.25
C GLY A 18 -22.12 5.53 -19.64
N TRP A 19 -23.39 5.75 -20.00
CA TRP A 19 -23.91 7.10 -20.28
C TRP A 19 -23.91 7.98 -19.02
N VAL A 20 -24.33 7.44 -17.87
CA VAL A 20 -24.32 8.16 -16.58
C VAL A 20 -22.90 8.58 -16.20
N PHE A 21 -21.92 7.67 -16.24
CA PHE A 21 -20.53 8.02 -15.95
C PHE A 21 -20.00 9.09 -16.90
N ARG A 22 -20.32 9.00 -18.20
CA ARG A 22 -19.85 9.97 -19.19
C ARG A 22 -20.42 11.37 -19.00
N ASN A 23 -21.70 11.48 -18.60
CA ASN A 23 -22.41 12.77 -18.59
C ASN A 23 -22.55 13.37 -17.18
N LEU A 24 -22.45 12.57 -16.11
CA LEU A 24 -22.70 13.02 -14.73
C LEU A 24 -21.48 12.93 -13.82
N ALA A 25 -20.56 11.99 -14.03
CA ALA A 25 -19.42 11.80 -13.11
C ALA A 25 -18.29 12.84 -13.30
N GLY A 26 -18.40 13.73 -14.30
CA GLY A 26 -17.35 14.68 -14.63
C GLY A 26 -16.09 14.03 -15.18
N PRO A 27 -15.08 14.82 -15.61
CA PRO A 27 -13.79 14.27 -15.99
C PRO A 27 -13.16 13.56 -14.79
N PRO A 28 -12.46 12.43 -14.99
CA PRO A 28 -11.70 11.80 -13.91
C PRO A 28 -10.66 12.80 -13.38
N THR A 29 -10.82 13.22 -12.13
CA THR A 29 -9.87 14.10 -11.45
C THR A 29 -8.90 13.27 -10.64
N VAL A 30 -7.63 13.67 -10.65
CA VAL A 30 -6.58 13.07 -9.79
C VAL A 30 -6.37 13.87 -8.50
N GLU A 31 -7.17 14.92 -8.30
CA GLU A 31 -7.18 15.71 -7.07
C GLU A 31 -7.56 14.80 -5.90
N ASN A 32 -6.66 14.66 -4.93
CA ASN A 32 -6.76 13.71 -3.84
C ASN A 32 -6.72 12.21 -4.23
N ALA A 33 -6.26 11.84 -5.43
CA ALA A 33 -6.07 10.42 -5.79
C ALA A 33 -5.08 9.69 -4.85
N VAL A 34 -4.25 10.44 -4.14
CA VAL A 34 -3.43 9.97 -3.02
C VAL A 34 -3.96 10.61 -1.74
N GLN A 35 -5.04 10.06 -1.17
CA GLN A 35 -5.41 10.31 0.23
C GLN A 35 -4.50 9.48 1.13
N GLY A 36 -3.87 10.11 2.14
CA GLY A 36 -3.06 9.39 3.15
C GLY A 36 -1.58 9.80 3.21
N GLY A 37 -1.13 10.74 2.37
CA GLY A 37 0.21 11.33 2.48
C GLY A 37 0.30 12.47 3.49
N SER A 38 -0.45 12.43 4.60
CA SER A 38 -0.41 13.50 5.60
C SER A 38 1.02 13.70 6.10
N GLN A 39 1.37 14.92 6.46
CA GLN A 39 2.71 15.21 6.98
C GLN A 39 3.02 14.32 8.20
N GLN A 40 2.01 14.09 9.05
CA GLN A 40 2.09 13.17 10.18
C GLN A 40 2.41 11.73 9.77
N ALA A 41 1.78 11.19 8.72
CA ALA A 41 2.06 9.84 8.23
C ALA A 41 3.51 9.72 7.71
N ARG A 42 4.01 10.76 7.04
CA ARG A 42 5.41 10.82 6.58
C ARG A 42 6.38 10.86 7.75
N ASP A 43 6.07 11.60 8.80
CA ASP A 43 6.93 11.73 9.97
C ASP A 43 6.97 10.44 10.80
N LEU A 44 5.82 9.76 10.96
CA LEU A 44 5.75 8.45 11.59
C LEU A 44 6.55 7.39 10.82
N TRP A 45 6.47 7.41 9.49
CA TRP A 45 7.26 6.52 8.63
C TRP A 45 8.77 6.75 8.78
N LYS A 46 9.21 8.01 8.88
CA LYS A 46 10.63 8.33 9.14
C LYS A 46 11.10 7.82 10.50
N GLN A 47 10.32 8.06 11.55
CA GLN A 47 10.64 7.59 12.91
C GLN A 47 10.71 6.05 12.98
N ASP A 48 9.81 5.36 12.28
CA ASP A 48 9.84 3.90 12.17
C ASP A 48 11.11 3.41 11.45
N LEU A 49 11.50 4.03 10.34
CA LEU A 49 12.74 3.71 9.63
C LEU A 49 14.00 3.91 10.50
N GLU A 50 14.04 4.97 11.32
CA GLU A 50 15.15 5.21 12.24
C GLU A 50 15.26 4.13 13.32
N ARG A 51 14.13 3.74 13.92
CA ARG A 51 14.09 2.63 14.89
C ARG A 51 14.56 1.30 14.29
N ARG A 52 14.15 1.00 13.05
CA ARG A 52 14.64 -0.21 12.34
C ARG A 52 16.14 -0.17 12.09
N LYS A 53 16.70 1.00 11.78
CA LYS A 53 18.15 1.17 11.60
C LYS A 53 18.91 1.00 12.92
N GLN A 54 18.37 1.48 14.03
CA GLN A 54 18.95 1.28 15.36
C GLN A 54 19.01 -0.20 15.71
N TRP A 55 17.91 -0.94 15.54
CA TRP A 55 17.88 -2.39 15.75
C TRP A 55 18.95 -3.13 14.93
N SER A 56 19.15 -2.73 13.67
CA SER A 56 20.19 -3.33 12.81
C SER A 56 21.61 -3.09 13.33
N ARG A 57 21.88 -1.96 14.00
CA ARG A 57 23.20 -1.65 14.59
C ARG A 57 23.42 -2.47 15.86
N GLU A 58 22.43 -2.50 16.76
CA GLU A 58 22.48 -3.27 18.00
C GLU A 58 22.66 -4.77 17.75
N GLN A 59 21.93 -5.33 16.76
CA GLN A 59 22.10 -6.73 16.36
C GLN A 59 23.50 -7.01 15.79
N ARG A 60 24.09 -6.05 15.07
CA ARG A 60 25.48 -6.18 14.56
C ARG A 60 26.50 -6.12 15.67
N GLU A 61 26.31 -5.27 16.67
CA GLU A 61 27.17 -5.17 17.85
C GLU A 61 27.08 -6.44 18.70
N ARG A 62 25.86 -6.94 18.96
CA ARG A 62 25.66 -8.22 19.66
C ARG A 62 26.38 -9.37 18.96
N LYS A 63 26.24 -9.46 17.63
CA LYS A 63 26.91 -10.49 16.83
C LYS A 63 28.43 -10.32 16.80
N ARG A 64 28.94 -9.09 16.95
CA ARG A 64 30.38 -8.83 17.09
C ARG A 64 30.89 -9.32 18.44
N ALA A 65 30.20 -8.97 19.53
CA ALA A 65 30.54 -9.44 20.87
C ALA A 65 30.52 -10.97 20.98
N GLU A 66 29.51 -11.63 20.39
CA GLU A 66 29.43 -13.10 20.33
C GLU A 66 30.61 -13.72 19.56
N ARG A 67 31.06 -13.07 18.47
CA ARG A 67 32.23 -13.52 17.71
C ARG A 67 33.55 -13.31 18.45
N GLU A 68 33.67 -12.24 19.22
CA GLU A 68 34.84 -11.97 20.06
C GLU A 68 34.90 -12.95 21.23
N ALA A 69 33.77 -13.23 21.90
CA ALA A 69 33.69 -14.23 22.96
C ALA A 69 34.13 -15.62 22.46
N ARG A 70 33.64 -16.06 21.29
CA ARG A 70 34.03 -17.34 20.66
C ARG A 70 35.49 -17.39 20.17
N ARG A 71 36.17 -16.25 20.04
CA ARG A 71 37.60 -16.20 19.69
C ARG A 71 38.52 -16.17 20.92
N GLY A 72 37.97 -15.82 22.08
CA GLY A 72 38.71 -15.77 23.35
C GLY A 72 38.65 -17.06 24.17
N GLU A 73 37.70 -17.95 23.88
CA GLU A 73 37.73 -19.37 24.25
C GLU A 73 38.65 -20.17 23.33
#